data_AF-A0A8S3KD38-F1
#
_entry.id   AF-A0A8S3KD38-F1
#
_cell.length_a   1.000
_cell.length_b   1.000
_cell.length_c   1.000
_cell.angle_alpha   90.00
_cell.angle_beta   90.00
_cell.angle_gamma   90.00
#
_symmetry.space_group_name_H-M   'P 1'
#
loop_
_entity.id
_entity.type
_entity.pdbx_description
1 polymer ?
#
loop_
_entity_poly.entity_id
_entity_poly.type
_entity_poly.pdbx_seq_one_letter_code
_entity_poly.pdbx_strand_id
1 'polypeptide(L)' 'MVGKCTGESYVQALQRGCRSVELDLYDGADGRPVVRHAYTFIKDAYLGEILTQIKQFAFYASP' A
#
# COMPACT_ATOMS: atom_id res chain seq x y z
N MET A 1 -4.62 -17.00 -3.91
CA MET A 1 -5.09 -15.70 -4.46
C MET A 1 -3.92 -15.06 -5.19
N VAL A 2 -4.11 -14.66 -6.44
CA VAL A 2 -3.07 -13.96 -7.23
C VAL A 2 -3.45 -12.48 -7.27
N GLY A 3 -2.57 -11.63 -6.75
CA GLY A 3 -2.72 -10.18 -6.72
C GLY A 3 -1.34 -9.54 -6.66
N LYS A 4 -1.25 -8.23 -6.87
CA LYS A 4 0.00 -7.48 -6.70
C LYS A 4 -0.15 -6.53 -5.52
N CYS A 5 0.81 -6.54 -4.60
CA CYS A 5 0.95 -5.51 -3.58
C CYS A 5 1.79 -4.38 -4.22
N THR A 6 1.13 -3.34 -4.71
CA THR A 6 1.79 -2.19 -5.33
C THR A 6 1.19 -0.91 -4.77
N GLY A 7 1.98 0.16 -4.73
CA GLY A 7 1.47 1.48 -4.38
C GLY A 7 0.34 1.96 -5.30
N GLU A 8 0.35 1.54 -6.56
CA GLU A 8 -0.65 1.93 -7.56
C GLU A 8 -2.09 1.57 -7.15
N SER A 9 -2.31 0.46 -6.44
CA SER A 9 -3.65 0.09 -5.98
C SER A 9 -4.19 1.10 -4.96
N TYR A 10 -3.33 1.60 -4.07
CA TYR A 10 -3.67 2.66 -3.12
C TYR A 10 -3.97 3.98 -3.85
N VAL A 11 -3.16 4.35 -4.84
CA VAL A 11 -3.40 5.54 -5.66
C VAL A 11 -4.76 5.46 -6.34
N GLN A 12 -5.06 4.34 -7.01
CA GLN A 12 -6.36 4.16 -7.68
C GLN A 12 -7.53 4.21 -6.72
N ALA A 13 -7.40 3.60 -5.52
CA ALA A 13 -8.44 3.66 -4.50
C ALA A 13 -8.70 5.09 -4.04
N LEU A 14 -7.64 5.85 -3.73
CA LEU A 14 -7.73 7.24 -3.28
C LEU A 14 -8.32 8.16 -4.37
N GLN A 15 -7.90 7.98 -5.63
CA GLN A 15 -8.44 8.73 -6.77
C GLN A 15 -9.92 8.45 -7.03
N ARG A 16 -10.41 7.24 -6.69
CA ARG A 16 -11.83 6.86 -6.76
C ARG A 16 -12.64 7.34 -5.55
N GLY A 17 -12.05 8.15 -4.66
CA GLY A 17 -12.72 8.70 -3.50
C GLY A 17 -12.67 7.81 -2.25
N CYS A 18 -11.94 6.68 -2.27
CA CYS A 18 -11.76 5.88 -1.07
C CYS A 18 -11.08 6.71 0.03
N ARG A 19 -11.62 6.70 1.25
CA ARG A 19 -11.13 7.49 2.39
C ARG A 19 -10.50 6.63 3.50
N SER A 20 -10.53 5.31 3.35
CA SER A 20 -9.91 4.36 4.27
C SER A 20 -9.13 3.33 3.47
N VAL A 21 -7.90 3.03 3.88
CA VAL A 21 -7.04 2.03 3.26
C VAL A 21 -6.39 1.17 4.33
N GLU A 22 -6.17 -0.11 4.02
CA GLU A 22 -5.58 -1.08 4.93
C GLU A 22 -4.12 -1.35 4.55
N LEU A 23 -3.26 -1.43 5.58
CA LEU A 23 -1.83 -1.72 5.45
C LEU A 23 -1.46 -2.85 6.41
N ASP A 24 -1.23 -4.03 5.85
CA ASP A 24 -0.79 -5.20 6.61
C ASP A 24 0.73 -5.17 6.81
N LEU A 25 1.18 -4.73 7.99
CA LEU A 25 2.59 -4.47 8.28
C LEU A 25 3.33 -5.72 8.78
N TYR A 26 4.52 -5.95 8.22
CA TYR A 26 5.45 -7.01 8.62
C TYR A 26 6.89 -6.49 8.67
N ASP A 27 7.74 -7.20 9.42
CA ASP A 27 9.18 -6.98 9.40
C ASP A 27 9.78 -7.42 8.06
N GLY A 28 10.50 -6.52 7.40
CA GLY A 28 11.27 -6.83 6.20
C GLY A 28 12.62 -7.46 6.54
N ALA A 29 13.16 -8.23 5.59
CA ALA A 29 14.41 -8.97 5.76
C ALA A 29 15.64 -8.06 5.97
N ASP A 30 15.54 -6.79 5.55
CA ASP A 30 16.56 -5.75 5.71
C ASP A 30 16.30 -4.82 6.91
N GLY A 31 15.35 -5.20 7.79
CA GLY A 31 14.97 -4.41 8.96
C GLY A 31 14.05 -3.23 8.66
N ARG A 32 13.63 -3.03 7.40
CA ARG A 32 12.63 -2.01 7.05
C ARG A 32 11.22 -2.62 7.03
N PRO A 33 10.19 -1.91 7.52
CA PRO A 33 8.82 -2.43 7.48
C PRO A 33 8.31 -2.57 6.04
N VAL A 34 7.58 -3.65 5.79
CA VAL A 34 6.96 -3.96 4.50
C VAL A 34 5.46 -4.14 4.65
N VAL A 35 4.73 -3.89 3.56
CA VAL A 35 3.32 -4.25 3.41
C VAL A 35 3.25 -5.61 2.73
N ARG A 36 2.53 -6.56 3.33
CA ARG A 36 2.44 -7.95 2.85
C ARG A 36 1.05 -8.52 3.10
N HIS A 37 0.52 -9.24 2.12
CA HIS A 37 -0.64 -10.09 2.32
C HIS A 37 -0.21 -11.50 2.77
N ALA A 38 -0.43 -11.83 4.05
CA ALA A 38 0.03 -13.10 4.62
C ALA A 38 -0.52 -14.32 3.88
N TYR A 39 0.24 -15.42 3.94
CA TYR A 39 -0.11 -16.71 3.35
C TYR A 39 -0.37 -16.66 1.82
N THR A 40 0.30 -15.75 1.12
CA THR A 40 0.25 -15.65 -0.35
C THR A 40 1.64 -15.56 -0.98
N PHE A 41 1.72 -15.75 -2.30
CA PHE A 41 2.94 -15.60 -3.10
C PHE A 41 3.15 -14.17 -3.63
N ILE A 42 2.43 -13.20 -3.08
CA ILE A 42 2.51 -11.80 -3.51
C ILE A 42 3.80 -11.21 -2.95
N LYS A 43 4.58 -10.54 -3.81
CA LYS A 43 5.80 -9.84 -3.37
C LYS A 43 5.45 -8.70 -2.43
N ASP A 44 6.26 -8.55 -1.40
CA ASP A 44 6.17 -7.44 -0.45
C ASP A 44 6.48 -6.11 -1.13
N ALA A 45 5.91 -5.03 -0.58
CA ALA A 45 6.24 -3.65 -0.94
C ALA A 45 6.78 -2.91 0.28
N TYR A 46 7.74 -2.01 0.11
CA TYR A 46 8.24 -1.21 1.24
C TYR A 46 7.18 -0.22 1.72
N LEU A 47 6.98 -0.15 3.04
CA LEU A 47 6.02 0.77 3.64
C LEU A 47 6.28 2.22 3.22
N GLY A 48 7.55 2.64 3.18
CA GLY A 48 7.92 4.01 2.82
C GLY A 48 7.47 4.43 1.41
N GLU A 49 7.51 3.52 0.44
CA GLU A 49 7.06 3.79 -0.93
C GLU A 49 5.54 3.95 -0.96
N ILE A 50 4.80 3.08 -0.26
CA ILE A 50 3.34 3.15 -0.14
C ILE A 50 2.91 4.46 0.53
N LEU A 51 3.52 4.83 1.66
CA LEU A 51 3.20 6.06 2.38
C LEU A 51 3.49 7.31 1.57
N THR A 52 4.55 7.31 0.75
CA THR A 52 4.87 8.43 -0.16
C THR A 52 3.73 8.67 -1.14
N GLN A 53 3.18 7.59 -1.71
CA GLN A 53 2.04 7.69 -2.63
C GLN A 53 0.74 8.07 -1.92
N ILE A 54 0.46 7.48 -0.76
CA ILE A 54 -0.72 7.86 0.03
C ILE A 54 -0.67 9.36 0.36
N LYS A 55 0.48 9.88 0.82
CA LYS A 55 0.66 11.31 1.11
C LYS A 55 0.35 12.18 -0.11
N GLN A 56 0.80 11.76 -1.30
CA GLN A 56 0.58 12.51 -2.54
C GLN A 56 -0.88 12.52 -2.99
N PHE A 57 -1.61 11.41 -2.81
CA PHE A 57 -2.95 11.23 -3.37
C PHE A 57 -4.09 11.26 -2.34
N ALA A 58 -3.77 11.36 -1.04
CA ALA A 58 -4.76 11.33 0.05
C ALA A 58 -5.89 12.32 -0.20
N PHE A 59 -5.59 13.52 -0.69
CA PHE A 59 -6.57 14.58 -0.89
C PHE A 59 -6.96 14.82 -2.35
N TYR A 60 -6.64 13.87 -3.25
CA TYR A 60 -6.89 14.04 -4.69
C TYR A 60 -8.38 14.14 -5.02
N ALA A 61 -9.21 13.25 -4.45
CA ALA A 61 -10.64 13.17 -4.74
C ALA A 61 -11.50 13.93 -3.73
N SER A 62 -10.98 14.21 -2.53
CA SER A 62 -11.66 14.90 -1.44
C SER A 62 -10.61 15.56 -0.54
N PRO A 63 -10.74 16.85 -0.20
CA PRO A 63 -9.95 17.52 0.83
C PRO A 63 -10.10 16.88 2.21
#